data_AF-A0A9W4D9P6-F1
#
_entry.id   AF-A0A9W4D9P6-F1
#
_cell.length_a   1.000
_cell.length_b   1.000
_cell.length_c   1.000
_cell.angle_alpha   90.00
_cell.angle_beta   90.00
_cell.angle_gamma   90.00
#
_symmetry.space_group_name_H-M   'P 1'
#
loop_
_entity.id
_entity.type
_entity.pdbx_description
1 polymer ?
#
loop_
_entity_poly.entity_id
_entity_poly.type
_entity_poly.pdbx_seq_one_letter_code
_entity_poly.pdbx_strand_id
1 'polypeptide(L)'
;MKPLSVATMAVLAGFPRLVPAPWFDPLIECPSGSRYFHQDLLATAIDAKPENIEPDHPSIAYGNILGAYRFRKKILDGTLMEYLLQYIDVLPTVRLYEQHGEDWKLCFLSAREG
;
A
#
# COMPACT_ATOMS: atom_id res chain seq x y z
N MET A 1 13.18 -0.84 -72.53
CA MET A 1 11.94 -1.62 -72.29
C MET A 1 11.61 -1.53 -70.80
N LYS A 2 10.31 -1.31 -70.53
CA LYS A 2 9.48 -1.48 -69.31
C LYS A 2 10.09 -1.40 -67.88
N PRO A 3 9.39 -0.72 -66.93
CA PRO A 3 9.84 -0.52 -65.57
C PRO A 3 9.61 -1.75 -64.67
N LEU A 4 10.59 -2.03 -63.82
CA LEU A 4 10.40 -2.78 -62.58
C LEU A 4 9.97 -1.78 -61.51
N SER A 5 8.84 -2.02 -60.85
CA SER A 5 8.82 -2.12 -59.39
C SER A 5 7.40 -2.42 -58.93
N VAL A 6 7.24 -3.60 -58.35
CA VAL A 6 6.05 -4.02 -57.60
C VAL A 6 6.12 -3.28 -56.27
N ALA A 7 5.21 -2.33 -56.04
CA ALA A 7 5.08 -1.66 -54.75
C ALA A 7 4.40 -2.62 -53.77
N THR A 8 5.21 -3.29 -52.95
CA THR A 8 4.74 -4.13 -51.84
C THR A 8 4.13 -3.24 -50.77
N MET A 9 2.79 -3.18 -50.73
CA MET A 9 2.04 -2.53 -49.65
C MET A 9 2.18 -3.38 -48.37
N ALA A 10 3.20 -3.11 -47.56
CA ALA A 10 3.28 -3.64 -46.20
C ALA A 10 2.32 -2.84 -45.30
N VAL A 11 1.09 -3.33 -45.15
CA VAL A 11 0.18 -2.85 -44.10
C VAL A 11 0.73 -3.37 -42.76
N LEU A 12 1.49 -2.51 -42.06
CA LEU A 12 1.84 -2.74 -40.67
C LEU A 12 0.56 -2.70 -39.85
N ALA A 13 0.01 -3.88 -39.54
CA ALA A 13 -0.97 -4.05 -38.49
C ALA A 13 -0.33 -3.57 -37.18
N GLY A 14 -0.67 -2.34 -36.79
CA GLY A 14 -0.29 -1.78 -35.50
C GLY A 14 -0.97 -2.60 -34.42
N PHE A 15 -0.23 -3.54 -33.82
CA PHE A 15 -0.64 -4.16 -32.57
C PHE A 15 -0.89 -3.03 -31.57
N PRO A 16 -2.12 -2.84 -31.07
CA PRO A 16 -2.32 -1.95 -29.93
C PRO A 16 -1.45 -2.54 -28.82
N ARG A 17 -0.42 -1.79 -28.42
CA ARG A 17 0.39 -2.19 -27.28
C ARG A 17 -0.58 -2.24 -26.10
N LEU A 18 -0.90 -3.46 -25.67
CA LEU A 18 -1.47 -3.73 -24.37
C LEU A 18 -0.42 -3.23 -23.37
N VAL A 19 -0.45 -1.93 -23.08
CA VAL A 19 0.31 -1.40 -21.96
C VAL A 19 -0.36 -2.00 -20.74
N PRO A 20 0.34 -2.82 -19.92
CA PRO A 20 -0.23 -3.24 -18.66
C PRO A 20 -0.63 -1.98 -17.92
N ALA A 21 -1.92 -1.86 -17.57
CA ALA A 21 -2.36 -0.80 -16.68
C ALA A 21 -1.47 -0.89 -15.43
N PRO A 22 -0.77 0.18 -15.03
CA PRO A 22 0.02 0.15 -13.81
C PRO A 22 -0.93 -0.24 -12.69
N TRP A 23 -0.62 -1.36 -12.03
CA TRP A 23 -1.39 -1.83 -10.88
C TRP A 23 -1.32 -0.71 -9.84
N PHE A 24 -2.44 -0.06 -9.55
CA PHE A 24 -2.48 1.03 -8.57
C PHE A 24 -2.22 0.41 -7.19
N ASP A 25 -1.06 0.70 -6.61
CA ASP A 25 -0.73 0.37 -5.24
C ASP A 25 -0.96 1.62 -4.37
N PRO A 26 -2.03 1.65 -3.55
CA PRO A 26 -2.37 2.84 -2.80
C PRO A 26 -1.28 3.22 -1.81
N LEU A 27 -0.93 4.51 -1.78
CA LEU A 27 0.00 5.07 -0.82
C LEU A 27 -0.74 5.40 0.49
N ILE A 28 -0.26 4.89 1.61
CA ILE A 28 -0.75 5.19 2.96
C ILE A 28 0.17 6.23 3.60
N GLU A 29 -0.40 7.28 4.16
CA GLU A 29 0.31 8.39 4.82
C GLU A 29 -0.12 8.49 6.29
N CYS A 30 0.87 8.55 7.17
CA CYS A 30 0.69 8.74 8.61
C CYS A 30 0.85 10.21 9.01
N PRO A 31 0.41 10.63 10.20
CA PRO A 31 0.47 12.04 10.61
C PRO A 31 1.90 12.62 10.68
N SER A 32 2.92 11.79 10.93
CA SER A 32 4.34 12.17 10.84
C SER A 32 4.82 12.50 9.42
N GLY A 33 4.01 12.24 8.39
CA GLY A 33 4.40 12.30 6.99
C GLY A 33 5.12 11.04 6.50
N SER A 34 5.24 10.00 7.34
CA SER A 34 5.73 8.68 6.92
C SER A 34 4.76 8.05 5.93
N ARG A 35 5.32 7.41 4.90
CA ARG A 35 4.56 6.85 3.77
C ARG A 35 4.90 5.40 3.56
N TYR A 36 3.88 4.61 3.23
CA TYR A 36 3.97 3.17 3.02
C TYR A 36 3.09 2.78 1.83
N PHE A 37 3.61 1.92 0.95
CA PHE A 37 2.76 1.30 -0.04
C PHE A 37 1.90 0.22 0.62
N HIS A 38 0.67 0.04 0.13
CA HIS A 38 -0.23 -0.96 0.67
C HIS A 38 0.36 -2.39 0.53
N GLN A 39 1.08 -2.68 -0.56
CA GLN A 39 1.77 -3.98 -0.70
C GLN A 39 2.83 -4.22 0.38
N ASP A 40 3.60 -3.20 0.77
CA ASP A 40 4.60 -3.32 1.83
C ASP A 40 3.94 -3.61 3.19
N LEU A 41 2.77 -3.00 3.44
CA LEU A 41 1.98 -3.28 4.64
C LEU A 41 1.40 -4.69 4.63
N LEU A 42 0.94 -5.18 3.48
CA LEU A 42 0.51 -6.58 3.36
C LEU A 42 1.65 -7.56 3.62
N ALA A 43 2.86 -7.28 3.11
CA ALA A 43 4.03 -8.10 3.39
C ALA A 43 4.40 -8.08 4.88
N THR A 44 4.30 -6.91 5.53
CA THR A 44 4.54 -6.75 6.97
C THR A 44 3.45 -7.43 7.82
N ALA A 45 2.21 -7.52 7.30
CA ALA A 45 1.09 -8.13 8.02
C ALA A 45 1.27 -9.64 8.24
N ILE A 46 2.22 -10.30 7.56
CA ILE A 46 2.58 -11.70 7.81
C ILE A 46 3.09 -11.91 9.25
N ASP A 47 3.68 -10.87 9.86
CA ASP A 47 4.14 -10.90 11.24
C ASP A 47 3.05 -10.56 12.27
N ALA A 48 1.83 -10.21 11.81
CA ALA A 48 0.70 -9.92 12.68
C ALA A 48 0.10 -11.22 13.23
N LYS A 49 -0.05 -11.29 14.56
CA LYS A 49 -0.54 -12.49 15.25
C LYS A 49 -1.68 -12.19 16.22
N PRO A 50 -2.61 -13.12 16.43
CA PRO A 50 -3.68 -12.96 17.42
C PRO A 50 -3.14 -12.71 18.84
N GLU A 51 -2.04 -13.38 19.22
CA GLU A 51 -1.46 -13.22 20.56
C GLU A 51 -0.86 -11.84 20.85
N ASN A 52 -0.65 -11.02 19.82
CA ASN A 52 -0.10 -9.67 19.94
C ASN A 52 -1.19 -8.59 20.05
N ILE A 53 -2.47 -8.96 20.02
CA ILE A 53 -3.58 -7.99 20.17
C ILE A 53 -3.67 -7.58 21.63
N GLU A 54 -3.41 -6.31 21.94
CA GLU A 54 -3.41 -5.77 23.30
C GLU A 54 -4.64 -4.88 23.57
N PRO A 55 -5.07 -4.72 24.84
CA PRO A 55 -6.25 -3.93 25.19
C PRO A 55 -6.17 -2.43 24.85
N ASP A 56 -4.97 -1.87 24.71
CA ASP A 56 -4.75 -0.47 24.34
C ASP A 56 -4.79 -0.25 22.82
N HIS A 57 -4.90 -1.31 22.01
CA HIS A 57 -4.99 -1.20 20.56
C HIS A 57 -6.34 -0.59 20.15
N PRO A 58 -6.38 0.20 19.05
CA PRO A 58 -7.63 0.74 18.53
C PRO A 58 -8.62 -0.37 18.18
N SER A 59 -9.83 -0.25 18.70
CA SER A 59 -10.95 -1.08 18.25
C SER A 59 -11.40 -0.64 16.85
N ILE A 60 -11.92 -1.59 16.08
CA ILE A 60 -12.54 -1.30 14.77
C ILE A 60 -14.06 -1.37 14.87
N ALA A 61 -14.76 -0.48 14.16
CA ALA A 61 -16.23 -0.46 14.16
C ALA A 61 -16.86 -1.62 13.35
N TYR A 62 -16.13 -2.15 12.37
CA TYR A 62 -16.59 -3.19 11.46
C TYR A 62 -15.48 -4.22 11.24
N GLY A 63 -15.85 -5.50 11.26
CA GLY A 63 -14.93 -6.63 11.13
C GLY A 63 -14.32 -7.07 12.46
N ASN A 64 -13.40 -8.02 12.37
CA ASN A 64 -12.61 -8.58 13.48
C ASN A 64 -11.12 -8.33 13.24
N ILE A 65 -10.40 -8.02 14.33
CA ILE A 65 -8.94 -7.98 14.31
C ILE A 65 -8.44 -9.42 14.41
N LEU A 66 -7.80 -9.90 13.35
CA LEU A 66 -7.24 -11.25 13.26
C LEU A 66 -5.81 -11.31 13.81
N GLY A 67 -5.09 -10.19 13.81
CA GLY A 67 -3.76 -10.11 14.38
C GLY A 67 -3.24 -8.68 14.45
N ALA A 68 -2.23 -8.49 15.30
CA ALA A 68 -1.54 -7.22 15.46
C ALA A 68 -0.03 -7.40 15.36
N TYR A 69 0.65 -6.36 14.89
CA TYR A 69 2.10 -6.27 14.85
C TYR A 69 2.54 -4.84 15.17
N ARG A 70 3.32 -4.67 16.24
CA ARG A 70 3.96 -3.41 16.58
C ARG A 70 5.39 -3.38 16.05
N PHE A 71 5.78 -2.27 15.45
CA PHE A 71 7.14 -2.04 15.01
C PHE A 71 7.56 -0.58 15.19
N ARG A 72 8.87 -0.34 15.19
CA ARG A 72 9.44 1.00 15.29
C ARG A 72 10.24 1.34 14.05
N LYS A 73 10.09 2.56 13.55
CA LYS A 73 10.84 3.05 12.39
C LYS A 73 11.28 4.49 12.63
N LYS A 74 12.51 4.79 12.22
CA LYS A 74 13.03 6.16 12.26
C LYS A 74 12.38 6.97 11.14
N ILE A 75 11.77 8.10 11.48
CA ILE A 75 11.14 9.01 10.49
C ILE A 75 12.16 10.05 10.00
N LEU A 76 11.75 10.91 9.05
CA LEU A 76 12.66 11.85 8.36
C LEU A 76 13.40 12.81 9.30
N ASP A 77 12.77 13.24 10.38
CA ASP A 77 13.40 14.12 11.38
C ASP A 77 14.36 13.39 12.34
N GLY A 78 14.48 12.06 12.20
CA GLY A 78 15.32 11.21 13.03
C GLY A 78 14.63 10.64 14.28
N THR A 79 13.39 10.99 14.55
CA THR A 79 12.60 10.46 15.67
C THR A 79 12.29 8.98 15.45
N LEU A 80 12.39 8.17 16.49
CA LEU A 80 11.94 6.79 16.45
C LEU A 80 10.44 6.74 16.72
N MET A 81 9.66 6.45 15.68
CA MET A 81 8.21 6.40 15.75
C MET A 81 7.72 4.95 15.91
N GLU A 82 6.66 4.77 16.70
CA GLU A 82 6.03 3.48 16.91
C GLU A 82 4.76 3.35 16.08
N TYR A 83 4.60 2.18 15.46
CA TYR A 83 3.50 1.86 14.57
C TYR A 83 2.82 0.57 15.01
N LEU A 84 1.52 0.50 14.76
CA LEU A 84 0.70 -0.68 14.96
C LEU A 84 0.02 -1.03 13.64
N LEU A 85 0.30 -2.23 13.14
CA LEU A 85 -0.36 -2.83 12.00
C LEU A 85 -1.40 -3.84 12.50
N GLN A 86 -2.65 -3.66 12.11
CA GLN A 86 -3.74 -4.60 12.37
C GLN A 86 -4.10 -5.33 11.08
N TYR A 87 -4.16 -6.66 11.14
CA TYR A 87 -4.73 -7.49 10.08
C TYR A 87 -6.20 -7.78 10.44
N ILE A 88 -7.11 -7.50 9.51
CA ILE A 88 -8.56 -7.56 9.75
C ILE A 88 -9.28 -8.35 8.65
N ASP A 89 -10.44 -8.91 8.96
CA ASP A 89 -11.23 -9.78 8.06
C ASP A 89 -12.13 -9.03 7.05
N VAL A 90 -12.03 -7.70 6.99
CA VAL A 90 -12.78 -6.83 6.08
C VAL A 90 -11.85 -5.96 5.24
N LEU A 91 -12.31 -5.45 4.10
CA LEU A 91 -11.50 -4.54 3.27
C LEU A 91 -11.48 -3.10 3.84
N PRO A 92 -10.32 -2.41 3.82
CA PRO A 92 -8.98 -2.95 3.50
C PRO A 92 -8.49 -3.92 4.59
N THR A 93 -7.88 -5.04 4.19
CA THR A 93 -7.49 -6.13 5.12
C THR A 93 -6.39 -5.76 6.10
N VAL A 94 -5.79 -4.58 5.94
CA VAL A 94 -4.79 -4.04 6.86
C VAL A 94 -5.13 -2.60 7.25
N ARG A 95 -4.82 -2.25 8.49
CA ARG A 95 -4.86 -0.87 8.99
C ARG A 95 -3.56 -0.55 9.70
N LEU A 96 -2.99 0.59 9.38
CA LEU A 96 -1.78 1.10 10.02
C LEU A 96 -2.13 2.26 10.93
N TYR A 97 -1.58 2.25 12.13
CA TYR A 97 -1.68 3.33 13.10
C TYR A 97 -0.27 3.78 13.51
N GLU A 98 -0.15 5.06 13.86
CA GLU A 98 1.05 5.70 14.36
C GLU A 98 0.79 6.19 15.79
N GLN A 99 1.73 5.96 16.70
CA GLN A 99 1.59 6.38 18.11
C GLN A 99 1.95 7.87 18.26
N HIS A 100 1.01 8.66 18.80
CA HIS A 100 1.22 10.06 19.18
C HIS A 100 0.90 10.29 20.65
N GLY A 101 1.94 10.35 21.48
CA GLY A 101 1.76 10.42 22.93
C GLY A 101 1.12 9.12 23.43
N GLU A 102 -0.06 9.21 24.02
CA GLU A 102 -0.83 8.06 24.52
C GLU A 102 -1.85 7.53 23.49
N ASP A 103 -2.05 8.24 22.36
CA ASP A 103 -3.06 7.90 21.37
C ASP A 103 -2.47 7.22 20.12
N TRP A 104 -3.15 6.19 19.62
CA TRP A 104 -2.95 5.68 18.27
C TRP A 104 -3.73 6.53 17.25
N LYS A 105 -3.04 7.01 16.21
CA LYS A 105 -3.65 7.76 15.10
C LYS A 105 -3.64 6.93 13.83
N LEU A 106 -4.79 6.81 13.18
CA LEU A 106 -4.94 6.05 11.94
C LEU A 106 -4.18 6.72 10.79
N CYS A 107 -3.38 5.94 10.05
CA CYS A 107 -2.81 6.37 8.78
C CYS A 107 -3.85 6.17 7.66
N PHE A 108 -3.91 7.10 6.73
CA PHE A 108 -4.96 7.18 5.71
C PHE A 108 -4.39 7.08 4.30
N LEU A 109 -5.25 6.77 3.33
CA LEU A 109 -4.89 6.81 1.92
C LEU A 109 -4.46 8.23 1.54
N SER A 110 -3.24 8.38 1.04
CA SER A 110 -2.72 9.66 0.59
C SER A 110 -3.51 10.13 -0.62
N ALA A 111 -4.02 11.36 -0.57
CA ALA A 111 -4.74 11.98 -1.68
C ALA A 111 -3.80 12.57 -2.76
N ARG A 112 -2.47 12.50 -2.55
CA ARG A 112 -1.48 12.98 -3.51
C ARG A 112 -1.08 11.86 -4.45
N GLU A 113 -1.49 11.98 -5.71
CA GLU A 113 -0.81 11.31 -6.83
C GLU A 113 0.63 11.84 -6.86
N GLY A 114 1.59 10.93 -6.68
CA GLY A 114 3.02 11.24 -6.76
C GLY A 114 3.47 11.49 -8.20
#